data_AF-A0A6L3CDD5-F1
#
_entry.id   AF-A0A6L3CDD5-F1
#
_cell.length_a   1.000
_cell.length_b   1.000
_cell.length_c   1.000
_cell.angle_alpha   90.00
_cell.angle_beta   90.00
_cell.angle_gamma   90.00
#
_symmetry.space_group_name_H-M   'P 1'
#
loop_
_entity.id
_entity.type
_entity.pdbx_description
1 polymer ?
#
loop_
_entity_poly.entity_id
_entity_poly.type
_entity_poly.pdbx_seq_one_letter_code
_entity_poly.pdbx_strand_id
1 'polypeptide(L)'
;MPGQKIRIVLKAFDHRVLDISAQQIMETAERTGAQTAGPVPLPTAKRRFAVIRGPHVHKDSREYFELRVHKRLIDILEPSSKTIDSL
;
A
#
# COMPACT_ATOMS: atom_id res chain seq x y z
N MET A 1 -13.08 25.81 9.66
CA MET A 1 -12.01 25.83 8.64
C MET A 1 -11.85 24.42 8.10
N PRO A 2 -11.63 24.19 6.80
CA PRO A 2 -11.38 22.83 6.31
C PRO A 2 -10.11 22.31 7.01
N GLY A 3 -10.26 21.35 7.92
CA GLY A 3 -9.13 20.74 8.62
C GLY A 3 -8.14 20.17 7.60
N GLN A 4 -6.85 20.43 7.79
CA GLN A 4 -5.80 19.83 6.96
C GLN A 4 -5.83 18.32 7.19
N LYS A 5 -6.22 17.57 6.17
CA LYS A 5 -6.24 16.10 6.19
C LYS A 5 -5.07 15.60 5.37
N ILE A 6 -4.23 14.77 5.97
CA ILE A 6 -3.11 14.11 5.27
C ILE A 6 -3.59 12.71 4.89
N ARG A 7 -3.42 12.33 3.62
CA ARG A 7 -3.72 10.97 3.14
C ARG A 7 -2.45 10.28 2.70
N ILE A 8 -2.16 9.15 3.30
CA ILE A 8 -0.99 8.34 3.00
C ILE A 8 -1.47 7.10 2.26
N VAL A 9 -0.98 6.91 1.02
CA VAL A 9 -1.27 5.71 0.22
C VAL A 9 -0.03 4.84 0.18
N LEU A 10 -0.05 3.76 0.93
CA LEU A 10 1.02 2.77 0.94
C LEU A 10 0.81 1.79 -0.22
N LYS A 11 1.89 1.47 -0.94
CA LYS A 11 1.90 0.52 -2.05
C LYS A 11 3.06 -0.44 -1.89
N ALA A 12 2.80 -1.74 -1.98
CA ALA A 12 3.85 -2.76 -1.96
C ALA A 12 3.47 -3.98 -2.80
N PHE A 13 4.48 -4.77 -3.16
CA PHE A 13 4.29 -6.07 -3.84
C PHE A 13 3.96 -7.18 -2.84
N ASP A 14 4.53 -7.14 -1.64
CA ASP A 14 4.23 -8.06 -0.54
C ASP A 14 3.23 -7.41 0.43
N HIS A 15 2.19 -8.15 0.77
CA HIS A 15 1.19 -7.70 1.74
C HIS A 15 1.73 -7.71 3.19
N ARG A 16 2.64 -8.63 3.54
CA ARG A 16 3.14 -8.77 4.91
C ARG A 16 3.93 -7.53 5.34
N VAL A 17 4.85 -7.09 4.49
CA VAL A 17 5.64 -5.88 4.72
C VAL A 17 4.73 -4.65 4.80
N LEU A 18 3.72 -4.59 3.93
CA LEU A 18 2.76 -3.48 3.90
C LEU A 18 1.96 -3.36 5.20
N ASP A 19 1.50 -4.50 5.73
CA ASP A 19 0.71 -4.53 6.96
C ASP A 19 1.59 -4.16 8.18
N ILE A 20 2.85 -4.63 8.23
CA ILE A 20 3.82 -4.24 9.25
C ILE A 20 4.08 -2.73 9.22
N SER A 21 4.39 -2.17 8.05
CA SER A 21 4.64 -0.73 7.91
C SER A 21 3.39 0.11 8.24
N ALA A 22 2.21 -0.34 7.84
CA ALA A 22 0.96 0.33 8.18
C ALA A 22 0.73 0.36 9.70
N GLN A 23 1.03 -0.75 10.39
CA GLN A 23 0.93 -0.82 11.85
C GLN A 23 1.94 0.10 12.55
N GLN A 24 3.19 0.15 12.07
CA GLN A 24 4.22 1.05 12.61
C GLN A 24 3.84 2.53 12.47
N ILE A 25 3.29 2.91 11.30
CA ILE A 25 2.81 4.27 11.05
C ILE A 25 1.63 4.61 11.98
N MET A 26 0.70 3.67 12.16
CA MET A 26 -0.43 3.83 13.07
C MET A 26 0.04 4.04 14.52
N GLU A 27 0.95 3.19 15.02
CA GLU A 27 1.47 3.29 16.38
C GLU A 27 2.21 4.62 16.61
N THR A 28 2.94 5.09 15.60
CA THR A 28 3.67 6.37 15.65
C THR A 28 2.70 7.56 15.67
N ALA A 29 1.64 7.50 14.88
CA ALA A 29 0.59 8.51 14.85
C ALA A 29 -0.21 8.56 16.16
N GLU A 30 -0.53 7.40 16.74
CA GLU A 30 -1.17 7.30 18.06
C GLU A 30 -0.28 7.87 19.18
N ARG A 31 1.03 7.55 19.16
CA ARG A 31 2.00 8.07 20.14
C ARG A 31 2.13 9.59 20.10
N THR A 32 1.97 10.19 18.92
CA THR A 32 2.02 11.65 18.75
C THR A 32 0.66 12.33 19.01
N GLY A 33 -0.40 11.57 19.29
CA GLY A 33 -1.73 12.07 19.64
C GLY A 33 -2.57 12.53 18.44
N ALA A 34 -2.20 12.13 17.22
CA ALA A 34 -2.99 12.44 16.03
C ALA A 34 -4.15 11.45 15.86
N GLN A 35 -5.34 11.95 15.54
CA GLN A 35 -6.46 11.09 15.20
C GLN A 35 -6.27 10.51 13.79
N THR A 36 -6.15 9.19 13.70
CA THR A 36 -6.03 8.46 12.43
C THR A 36 -7.28 7.65 12.13
N ALA A 37 -7.66 7.62 10.86
CA ALA A 37 -8.52 6.58 10.34
C ALA A 37 -7.62 5.38 9.99
N GLY A 38 -7.93 4.23 10.58
CA GLY A 38 -7.13 3.01 10.48
C GLY A 38 -6.83 2.56 9.04
N PRO A 39 -5.88 1.63 8.85
CA PRO A 39 -5.40 1.26 7.53
C PRO A 39 -6.52 0.63 6.69
N VAL A 40 -7.11 1.41 5.80
CA VAL A 40 -8.21 0.98 4.92
C VAL A 40 -7.62 0.14 3.78
N PRO A 41 -8.03 -1.13 3.63
CA PRO A 41 -7.57 -1.97 2.54
C PRO A 41 -8.19 -1.52 1.23
N LEU A 42 -7.35 -1.11 0.27
CA LEU A 42 -7.81 -0.79 -1.08
C LEU A 42 -7.67 -2.03 -2.00
N PRO A 43 -8.46 -2.11 -3.09
CA PRO A 43 -8.37 -3.21 -4.04
C PRO A 43 -6.94 -3.39 -4.59
N THR A 44 -6.44 -4.63 -4.52
CA THR A 44 -5.14 -5.01 -5.08
C THR A 44 -5.18 -4.92 -6.60
N ALA A 45 -4.28 -4.14 -7.18
CA ALA A 45 -4.14 -4.10 -8.64
C ALA A 45 -3.39 -5.35 -9.10
N LYS A 46 -3.99 -6.13 -10.00
CA LYS A 46 -3.41 -7.34 -10.57
C LYS A 46 -3.11 -7.11 -12.05
N ARG A 47 -1.85 -7.17 -12.46
CA ARG A 47 -1.44 -7.16 -13.87
C ARG A 47 -0.98 -8.55 -14.25
N ARG A 48 -1.60 -9.15 -15.27
CA ARG A 48 -1.28 -10.51 -15.74
C ARG A 48 -0.56 -10.41 -17.07
N PHE A 49 0.48 -11.22 -17.24
CA PHE A 49 1.27 -11.30 -18.46
C PHE A 49 1.44 -12.77 -18.83
N ALA A 50 1.32 -13.07 -20.11
CA ALA A 50 1.57 -14.40 -20.64
C ALA A 50 2.80 -14.33 -21.56
N VAL A 51 3.80 -15.16 -21.29
CA VAL A 51 5.03 -15.25 -22.07
C VAL A 51 5.13 -16.65 -22.66
N ILE A 52 5.65 -16.77 -23.88
CA ILE A 52 5.92 -18.08 -24.50
C ILE A 52 7.20 -18.63 -23.86
N ARG A 53 7.18 -19.89 -23.40
CA ARG A 53 8.33 -20.51 -22.70
C ARG A 53 9.52 -20.79 -23.63
N GLY A 54 9.23 -21.14 -24.88
CA GLY A 54 10.23 -21.49 -25.88
C GLY A 54 10.52 -20.34 -26.86
N PRO A 55 11.74 -20.28 -27.43
CA PRO A 55 12.09 -19.25 -28.40
C PRO A 55 11.44 -19.46 -29.78
N HIS A 56 10.97 -20.68 -30.12
CA HIS A 56 10.42 -21.01 -31.44
C HIS A 56 9.28 -22.05 -31.36
N VAL A 57 8.30 -21.94 -32.27
CA VAL A 57 7.18 -22.88 -32.58
C VAL A 57 6.14 -23.16 -31.46
N HIS A 58 6.53 -23.24 -30.19
CA HIS A 58 5.66 -23.73 -29.12
C HIS A 58 4.69 -22.68 -28.54
N LYS A 59 3.73 -22.18 -29.33
CA LYS A 59 2.75 -21.13 -28.93
C LYS A 59 1.80 -21.53 -27.80
N ASP A 60 1.51 -22.82 -27.65
CA ASP A 60 0.61 -23.34 -26.61
C ASP A 60 1.32 -23.50 -25.26
N SER A 61 2.66 -23.56 -25.27
CA SER A 61 3.48 -23.54 -24.08
C SER A 61 3.66 -22.10 -23.60
N ARG A 62 2.68 -21.61 -22.84
CA ARG A 62 2.71 -20.29 -22.20
C ARG A 62 2.98 -20.42 -20.71
N GLU A 63 3.59 -19.39 -20.15
CA GLU A 63 3.76 -19.18 -18.72
C GLU A 63 3.03 -17.91 -18.32
N TYR A 64 2.27 -17.99 -17.24
CA TYR A 64 1.44 -16.90 -16.75
C TYR A 64 2.12 -16.29 -15.52
N PHE A 65 2.51 -15.03 -15.65
CA PHE A 65 3.03 -14.24 -14.56
C PHE A 65 1.97 -13.24 -14.10
N GLU A 66 2.00 -12.90 -12.82
CA GLU A 66 1.21 -11.80 -12.29
C GLU A 66 2.04 -10.88 -11.40
N LEU A 67 1.76 -9.59 -11.53
CA LEU A 67 2.24 -8.56 -10.63
C LEU A 67 1.05 -8.11 -9.78
N ARG A 68 1.14 -8.32 -8.46
CA ARG A 68 0.15 -7.87 -7.49
C ARG A 68 0.68 -6.63 -6.77
N VAL A 69 -0.08 -5.55 -6.79
CA VAL A 69 0.23 -4.34 -6.02
C VAL A 69 -0.85 -4.14 -4.98
N HIS A 70 -0.48 -4.38 -3.73
CA HIS A 70 -1.33 -4.18 -2.56
C HIS A 70 -1.31 -2.69 -2.18
N LYS A 71 -2.47 -2.18 -1.78
CA LYS A 71 -2.66 -0.77 -1.45
C LYS A 71 -3.35 -0.64 -0.09
N ARG A 72 -2.82 0.21 0.78
CA ARG A 72 -3.48 0.62 2.03
C ARG A 72 -3.58 2.13 2.04
N LEU A 73 -4.69 2.64 2.54
CA LEU A 73 -4.92 4.07 2.76
C LEU A 73 -4.93 4.33 4.27
N ILE A 74 -4.16 5.32 4.72
CA ILE A 74 -4.19 5.82 6.08
C ILE A 74 -4.50 7.31 5.99
N ASP A 75 -5.58 7.74 6.64
CA ASP A 75 -5.97 9.15 6.67
C ASP A 75 -5.74 9.73 8.07
N ILE A 76 -4.98 10.81 8.16
CA ILE A 76 -4.74 11.57 9.40
C ILE A 76 -5.70 12.76 9.39
N LEU A 77 -6.62 12.78 10.36
CA LEU A 77 -7.70 13.77 10.43
C LEU A 77 -7.25 15.09 11.05
N GLU A 78 -6.38 15.02 12.06
CA GLU A 78 -5.84 16.17 12.78
C GLU A 78 -4.31 16.02 12.89
N PRO A 79 -3.53 16.61 11.97
CA PRO A 79 -2.09 16.55 12.03
C PRO A 79 -1.57 17.49 13.14
N SER A 80 -0.86 16.95 14.12
CA SER A 80 -0.03 17.75 15.02
C SER A 80 1.32 18.05 14.34
N SER A 81 1.97 19.17 14.68
CA SER A 81 3.32 19.47 14.16
C SER A 81 4.32 18.36 14.48
N LYS A 82 4.25 17.77 15.67
CA LYS A 82 5.08 16.64 16.08
C LYS A 82 4.84 15.38 15.23
N THR A 83 3.61 15.18 14.76
CA THR A 83 3.25 14.04 13.89
C THR A 83 3.87 14.20 12.50
N ILE A 84 3.93 15.42 11.98
CA ILE A 84 4.56 15.69 10.67
C ILE A 84 6.06 15.39 10.71
N ASP A 85 6.72 15.69 11.83
CA ASP A 85 8.17 15.46 11.98
C ASP A 85 8.53 13.99 12.27
N SER A 86 7.57 13.19 12.76
CA SER A 86 7.80 11.80 13.20
C SER A 86 7.45 10.74 12.15
N LEU A 87 6.87 11.15 11.02
CA LEU A 87 6.44 10.30 9.90
C LEU A 87 7.45 10.37 8.75
#